data_AF-A0A432Q1F7-F1
#
_entry.id   AF-A0A432Q1F7-F1
#
_cell.length_a   1.000
_cell.length_b   1.000
_cell.length_c   1.000
_cell.angle_alpha   90.00
_cell.angle_beta   90.00
_cell.angle_gamma   90.00
#
_symmetry.space_group_name_H-M   'P 1'
#
loop_
_entity.id
_entity.type
_entity.pdbx_description
1 polymer ?
#
loop_
_entity_poly.entity_id
_entity_poly.type
_entity_poly.pdbx_seq_one_letter_code
_entity_poly.pdbx_strand_id
1 'polypeptide(L)'
;MYLALYFLLVISLYLQRFYNLSIIPQLILLSPLLFQNEESLGFRNLKKGFIYGSLFLPLSIPYILNARCYAFILNQLGVAFAEEIFFRGFLMQRFSNFTVSLMFVGVHFVYWSNLNSLLTFFPSLLFGWLYGKTGSIVASALSHFSMNMFYFFILERFPSLEEILRRSLI
;
A
#
# COMPACT_ATOMS: atom_id res chain seq x y z
N MET A 1 0.47 1.70 -21.49
CA MET A 1 0.85 0.67 -20.49
C MET A 1 0.45 1.06 -19.07
N TYR A 2 0.96 2.14 -18.47
CA TYR A 2 0.66 2.55 -17.08
C TYR A 2 -0.84 2.57 -16.73
N LEU A 3 -1.65 3.36 -17.46
CA LEU A 3 -3.09 3.43 -17.23
C LEU A 3 -3.80 2.11 -17.51
N ALA A 4 -3.34 1.32 -18.48
CA ALA A 4 -3.94 0.04 -18.80
C ALA A 4 -3.80 -0.94 -17.62
N LEU A 5 -2.62 -1.03 -17.00
CA LEU A 5 -2.40 -1.85 -15.81
C LEU A 5 -3.17 -1.31 -14.60
N TYR A 6 -3.27 0.02 -14.46
CA TYR A 6 -4.08 0.63 -13.41
C TYR A 6 -5.57 0.29 -13.57
N PHE A 7 -6.14 0.42 -14.76
CA PHE A 7 -7.53 0.05 -15.02
C PHE A 7 -7.75 -1.46 -14.86
N LEU A 8 -6.79 -2.29 -15.27
CA LEU A 8 -6.84 -3.73 -15.03
C LEU A 8 -6.87 -4.05 -13.53
N LEU A 9 -6.07 -3.35 -12.72
CA LEU A 9 -6.10 -3.45 -11.25
C LEU A 9 -7.48 -3.07 -10.71
N VAL A 10 -8.02 -1.91 -11.11
CA VAL A 10 -9.36 -1.44 -10.70
C VAL A 10 -10.45 -2.46 -11.05
N ILE A 11 -10.45 -2.97 -12.28
CA ILE A 11 -11.42 -3.99 -12.72
C ILE A 11 -11.24 -5.27 -11.90
N SER A 12 -10.01 -5.72 -11.67
CA SER A 12 -9.75 -6.94 -10.90
C SER A 12 -10.25 -6.85 -9.45
N LEU A 13 -10.08 -5.69 -8.81
CA LEU A 13 -10.56 -5.44 -7.45
C LEU A 13 -12.09 -5.34 -7.40
N TYR A 14 -12.70 -4.74 -8.41
CA TYR A 14 -14.16 -4.72 -8.53
C TYR A 14 -14.71 -6.15 -8.68
N LEU A 15 -14.14 -6.95 -9.58
CA LEU A 15 -14.55 -8.34 -9.79
C LEU A 15 -14.30 -9.21 -8.55
N GLN A 16 -13.24 -8.96 -7.79
CA GLN A 16 -12.96 -9.66 -6.54
C GLN A 16 -14.10 -9.54 -5.50
N ARG A 17 -14.92 -8.48 -5.57
CA ARG A 17 -16.09 -8.34 -4.68
C ARG A 17 -17.15 -9.43 -4.92
N PHE A 18 -17.20 -9.97 -6.13
CA PHE A 18 -18.18 -10.97 -6.55
C PHE A 18 -17.57 -12.36 -6.70
N TYR A 19 -16.27 -12.42 -6.99
CA TYR A 19 -15.55 -13.65 -7.27
C TYR A 19 -14.35 -13.79 -6.33
N ASN A 20 -14.07 -15.00 -5.84
CA ASN A 20 -12.94 -15.25 -4.93
C ASN A 20 -11.59 -15.25 -5.67
N LEU A 21 -11.23 -14.13 -6.29
CA LEU A 21 -10.07 -13.94 -7.17
C LEU A 21 -8.93 -13.19 -6.46
N SER A 22 -8.64 -13.57 -5.21
CA SER A 22 -7.76 -12.84 -4.30
C SER A 22 -6.27 -12.85 -4.66
N ILE A 23 -5.86 -13.48 -5.77
CA ILE A 23 -4.46 -13.52 -6.25
C ILE A 23 -4.24 -12.57 -7.43
N ILE A 24 -5.29 -12.24 -8.18
CA ILE A 24 -5.18 -11.49 -9.43
C ILE A 24 -4.67 -10.06 -9.20
N PRO A 25 -5.20 -9.27 -8.24
CA PRO A 25 -4.69 -7.92 -7.99
C PRO A 25 -3.21 -7.91 -7.62
N GLN A 26 -2.74 -8.88 -6.84
CA GLN A 26 -1.35 -8.99 -6.41
C GLN A 26 -0.43 -9.28 -7.58
N LEU A 27 -0.86 -10.17 -8.50
CA LEU A 27 -0.12 -10.41 -9.74
C LEU A 27 -0.04 -9.15 -10.61
N ILE A 28 -1.12 -8.36 -10.67
CA ILE A 28 -1.11 -7.09 -11.41
C ILE A 28 -0.17 -6.07 -10.75
N LEU A 29 -0.22 -5.94 -9.42
CA LEU A 29 0.67 -5.05 -8.65
C LEU A 29 2.15 -5.40 -8.86
N LEU A 30 2.47 -6.69 -8.94
CA LEU A 30 3.84 -7.18 -9.16
C LEU A 30 4.25 -7.24 -10.64
N SER A 31 3.29 -7.15 -11.57
CA SER A 31 3.57 -7.26 -13.02
C SER A 31 4.65 -6.31 -13.56
N PRO A 32 4.88 -5.08 -13.03
CA PRO A 32 5.99 -4.24 -13.46
C PRO A 32 7.37 -4.92 -13.38
N LEU A 33 7.57 -5.86 -12.45
CA LEU A 33 8.82 -6.62 -12.32
C LEU A 33 9.12 -7.48 -13.55
N LEU A 34 8.11 -7.82 -14.36
CA LEU A 34 8.28 -8.67 -15.54
C LEU A 34 8.86 -7.93 -16.74
N PHE A 35 8.76 -6.59 -16.78
CA PHE A 35 9.11 -5.80 -17.95
C PHE A 35 9.87 -4.49 -17.65
N GLN A 36 10.07 -4.13 -16.38
CA GLN A 36 10.93 -3.02 -15.98
C GLN A 36 12.11 -3.52 -15.14
N ASN A 37 13.23 -2.80 -15.23
CA ASN A 37 14.39 -3.12 -14.40
C ASN A 37 14.15 -2.72 -12.94
N GLU A 38 14.78 -3.45 -12.02
CA GLU A 38 14.62 -3.25 -10.57
C GLU A 38 15.02 -1.83 -10.15
N GLU A 39 16.06 -1.27 -10.78
CA GLU A 39 16.56 0.07 -10.44
C GLU A 39 15.53 1.17 -10.76
N SER A 40 14.83 1.10 -11.89
CA SER A 40 13.77 2.05 -12.26
C SER A 40 12.55 1.93 -11.35
N LEU A 41 12.25 0.71 -10.90
CA LEU A 41 11.21 0.45 -9.90
C LEU A 41 11.61 0.91 -8.50
N GLY A 42 12.84 1.40 -8.31
CA GLY A 42 13.29 1.98 -7.05
C GLY A 42 13.95 1.00 -6.10
N PHE A 43 14.41 -0.16 -6.57
CA PHE A 43 15.33 -1.02 -5.82
C PHE A 43 16.76 -0.46 -5.87
N ARG A 44 16.89 0.81 -5.48
CA ARG A 44 18.15 1.55 -5.40
C ARG A 44 18.22 2.31 -4.09
N ASN A 45 19.39 2.87 -3.78
CA ASN A 45 19.62 3.63 -2.55
C ASN A 45 19.15 2.89 -1.28
N LEU A 46 19.30 1.56 -1.25
CA LEU A 46 18.68 0.69 -0.24
C LEU A 46 19.05 1.10 1.18
N LYS A 47 20.31 1.46 1.44
CA LYS A 47 20.76 1.96 2.76
C LYS A 47 19.93 3.16 3.23
N LYS A 48 19.70 4.14 2.36
CA LYS A 48 18.88 5.32 2.66
C LYS A 48 17.41 4.94 2.80
N GLY A 49 16.94 4.02 1.96
CA GLY A 49 15.62 3.41 2.06
C GLY A 49 15.35 2.82 3.45
N PHE A 50 16.25 1.95 3.92
CA PHE A 50 16.19 1.34 5.24
C PHE A 50 16.25 2.39 6.36
N ILE A 51 17.17 3.34 6.31
CA ILE A 51 17.27 4.36 7.37
C ILE A 51 15.95 5.12 7.53
N TYR A 52 15.37 5.60 6.42
CA TYR A 52 14.15 6.40 6.46
C TYR A 52 12.91 5.54 6.78
N GLY A 53 12.81 4.35 6.21
CA GLY A 53 11.71 3.42 6.48
C GLY A 53 11.71 2.93 7.93
N SER A 54 12.88 2.64 8.49
CA SER A 54 13.04 2.16 9.87
C SER A 54 12.59 3.15 10.93
N LEU A 55 12.53 4.46 10.60
CA LEU A 55 11.96 5.46 11.51
C LEU A 55 10.49 5.19 11.86
N PHE A 56 9.78 4.44 11.02
CA PHE A 56 8.37 4.12 11.20
C PHE A 56 8.15 2.75 11.85
N LEU A 57 9.15 1.87 11.89
CA LEU A 57 9.03 0.55 12.51
C LEU A 57 8.53 0.57 13.96
N PRO A 58 8.83 1.59 14.81
CA PRO A 58 8.24 1.67 16.14
C PRO A 58 6.70 1.65 16.15
N LEU A 59 6.04 2.14 15.09
CA LEU A 59 4.57 2.09 14.96
C LEU A 59 4.04 0.65 14.81
N SER A 60 4.86 -0.26 14.29
CA SER A 60 4.49 -1.67 14.13
C SER A 60 4.59 -2.50 15.41
N ILE A 61 5.43 -2.07 16.35
CA ILE A 61 5.76 -2.83 17.57
C ILE A 61 4.52 -3.19 18.39
N PRO A 62 3.57 -2.27 18.69
CA PRO A 62 2.40 -2.61 19.51
C PRO A 62 1.55 -3.74 18.92
N TYR A 63 1.43 -3.81 17.59
CA TYR A 63 0.71 -4.90 16.93
C TYR A 63 1.51 -6.20 16.96
N ILE A 64 2.78 -6.14 16.55
CA ILE A 64 3.64 -7.33 16.40
C ILE A 64 3.79 -8.09 17.72
N LEU A 65 3.97 -7.37 18.84
CA LEU A 65 4.12 -8.00 20.17
C LEU A 65 2.86 -8.71 20.66
N ASN A 66 1.69 -8.31 20.15
CA ASN A 66 0.39 -8.88 20.53
C ASN A 66 -0.22 -9.76 19.42
N ALA A 67 0.52 -9.97 18.32
CA ALA A 67 -0.02 -10.62 17.14
C ALA A 67 -0.30 -12.10 17.38
N ARG A 68 -1.54 -12.51 17.10
CA ARG A 68 -1.96 -13.91 17.19
C ARG A 68 -1.56 -14.73 15.97
N CYS A 69 -1.25 -14.07 14.85
CA CYS A 69 -0.94 -14.73 13.57
C CYS A 69 0.21 -14.00 12.86
N TYR A 70 1.42 -14.53 12.97
CA TYR A 70 2.59 -13.98 12.26
C TYR A 70 2.51 -14.11 10.73
N ALA A 71 1.75 -15.09 10.23
CA ALA A 71 1.50 -15.22 8.80
C ALA A 71 0.74 -14.00 8.24
N PHE A 72 -0.17 -13.40 9.02
CA PHE A 72 -0.84 -12.16 8.65
C PHE A 72 0.15 -11.00 8.57
N ILE A 73 1.08 -10.88 9.52
CA ILE A 73 2.12 -9.84 9.49
C ILE A 73 2.97 -9.97 8.22
N LEU A 74 3.44 -11.18 7.90
CA LEU A 74 4.23 -11.42 6.69
C LEU A 74 3.43 -11.12 5.42
N ASN A 75 2.15 -11.46 5.40
CA ASN A 75 1.26 -11.11 4.30
C ASN A 75 1.16 -9.58 4.12
N GLN A 76 0.98 -8.83 5.20
CA GLN A 76 0.90 -7.36 5.14
C GLN A 76 2.21 -6.71 4.67
N LEU A 77 3.36 -7.31 5.01
CA LEU A 77 4.64 -6.87 4.46
C LEU A 77 4.69 -7.09 2.94
N GLY A 78 4.25 -8.25 2.46
CA GLY A 78 4.18 -8.56 1.03
C GLY A 78 3.23 -7.64 0.27
N VAL A 79 2.06 -7.33 0.84
CA VAL A 79 1.09 -6.37 0.29
C VAL A 79 1.72 -4.98 0.17
N ALA A 80 2.35 -4.50 1.24
CA ALA A 80 3.02 -3.19 1.22
C ALA A 80 4.06 -3.11 0.11
N PHE A 81 4.91 -4.13 -0.05
CA PHE A 81 5.90 -4.15 -1.15
C PHE A 81 5.24 -4.18 -2.52
N ALA A 82 4.24 -5.04 -2.76
CA ALA A 82 3.57 -5.13 -4.04
C ALA A 82 2.91 -3.79 -4.43
N GLU A 83 2.23 -3.15 -3.48
CA GLU A 83 1.62 -1.84 -3.71
C GLU A 83 2.66 -0.74 -3.94
N GLU A 84 3.75 -0.69 -3.16
CA GLU A 84 4.79 0.31 -3.38
C GLU A 84 5.54 0.13 -4.70
N ILE A 85 5.78 -1.10 -5.15
CA ILE A 85 6.33 -1.37 -6.49
C ILE A 85 5.41 -0.77 -7.56
N PHE A 86 4.11 -1.02 -7.46
CA PHE A 86 3.16 -0.56 -8.46
C PHE A 86 2.92 0.95 -8.43
N PHE A 87 2.63 1.52 -7.27
CA PHE A 87 2.26 2.92 -7.15
C PHE A 87 3.50 3.84 -7.21
N ARG A 88 4.58 3.50 -6.50
CA ARG A 88 5.75 4.39 -6.35
C ARG A 88 6.83 4.03 -7.35
N GLY A 89 7.15 2.74 -7.45
CA GLY A 89 8.13 2.25 -8.42
C GLY A 89 7.68 2.47 -9.86
N PHE A 90 6.41 2.18 -10.17
CA PHE A 90 5.90 2.18 -11.55
C PHE A 90 5.07 3.44 -11.89
N LEU A 91 3.92 3.69 -11.25
CA LEU A 91 3.03 4.80 -11.66
C LEU A 91 3.66 6.19 -11.47
N MET A 92 4.44 6.41 -10.41
CA MET A 92 5.11 7.71 -10.18
C MET A 92 6.23 8.03 -11.18
N GLN A 93 6.64 7.09 -12.05
CA GLN A 93 7.52 7.41 -13.18
C GLN A 93 6.82 8.35 -14.18
N ARG A 94 5.49 8.28 -14.27
CA ARG A 94 4.69 9.07 -15.22
C ARG A 94 3.84 10.15 -14.56
N PHE A 95 3.34 9.88 -13.35
CA PHE A 95 2.38 10.72 -12.66
C PHE A 95 2.97 11.34 -11.39
N SER A 96 2.43 12.47 -10.96
CA SER A 96 2.86 13.11 -9.71
C SER A 96 2.44 12.27 -8.50
N ASN A 97 3.13 12.45 -7.36
CA ASN A 97 2.75 11.84 -6.08
C ASN A 97 1.26 12.08 -5.77
N PHE A 98 0.79 13.32 -5.89
CA PHE A 98 -0.61 13.68 -5.66
C PHE A 98 -1.58 12.86 -6.54
N THR A 99 -1.28 12.74 -7.83
CA THR A 99 -2.11 11.96 -8.77
C THR A 99 -2.12 10.49 -8.39
N VAL A 100 -0.94 9.92 -8.10
CA VAL A 100 -0.81 8.53 -7.68
C VAL A 100 -1.52 8.28 -6.35
N SER A 101 -1.53 9.24 -5.42
CA SER A 101 -2.29 9.13 -4.17
C SER A 101 -3.79 9.13 -4.39
N LEU A 102 -4.32 9.91 -5.34
CA LEU A 102 -5.72 9.80 -5.75
C LEU A 102 -6.01 8.45 -6.42
N MET A 103 -5.10 7.95 -7.26
CA MET A 103 -5.23 6.63 -7.88
C MET A 103 -5.24 5.50 -6.84
N PHE A 104 -4.44 5.63 -5.77
CA PHE A 104 -4.38 4.72 -4.64
C PHE A 104 -5.70 4.70 -3.86
N VAL A 105 -6.28 5.87 -3.60
CA VAL A 105 -7.62 5.99 -3.01
C VAL A 105 -8.65 5.30 -3.91
N GLY A 106 -8.56 5.51 -5.23
CA GLY A 106 -9.50 4.94 -6.20
C GLY A 106 -9.59 3.41 -6.11
N VAL A 107 -8.45 2.71 -6.04
CA VAL A 107 -8.46 1.24 -5.92
C VAL A 107 -9.04 0.75 -4.59
N HIS A 108 -8.74 1.45 -3.49
CA HIS A 108 -9.27 1.11 -2.17
C HIS A 108 -10.78 1.36 -2.10
N PHE A 109 -11.23 2.48 -2.66
CA PHE A 109 -12.64 2.87 -2.67
C PHE A 109 -13.49 1.95 -3.52
N VAL A 110 -12.97 1.45 -4.65
CA VAL A 110 -13.65 0.45 -5.49
C VAL A 110 -13.90 -0.84 -4.73
N TYR A 111 -12.94 -1.27 -3.91
CA TYR A 111 -13.04 -2.52 -3.16
C TYR A 111 -13.92 -2.39 -1.90
N TRP A 112 -13.74 -1.35 -1.09
CA TRP A 112 -14.39 -1.22 0.23
C TRP A 112 -15.48 -0.14 0.33
N SER A 113 -15.45 0.89 -0.52
CA SER A 113 -16.46 1.97 -0.60
C SER A 113 -16.81 2.66 0.73
N ASN A 114 -15.81 2.88 1.61
CA ASN A 114 -15.99 3.44 2.95
C ASN A 114 -15.04 4.62 3.24
N LEU A 115 -15.25 5.28 4.39
CA LEU A 115 -14.44 6.42 4.83
C LEU A 115 -12.94 6.08 4.93
N ASN A 116 -12.61 4.89 5.45
CA ASN A 116 -11.24 4.43 5.56
C ASN A 116 -10.51 4.45 4.21
N SER A 117 -11.20 4.07 3.14
CA SER A 117 -10.64 4.07 1.79
C SER A 117 -10.21 5.46 1.33
N LEU A 118 -11.00 6.49 1.66
CA LEU A 118 -10.67 7.88 1.35
C LEU A 118 -9.47 8.38 2.15
N LEU A 119 -9.39 7.98 3.43
CA LEU A 119 -8.30 8.38 4.32
C LEU A 119 -6.94 7.80 3.89
N THR A 120 -6.91 6.74 3.08
CA THR A 120 -5.66 6.22 2.51
C THR A 120 -4.89 7.24 1.66
N PHE A 121 -5.53 8.34 1.25
CA PHE A 121 -4.88 9.47 0.58
C PHE A 121 -3.65 10.01 1.34
N PHE A 122 -3.81 10.22 2.66
CA PHE A 122 -2.78 10.84 3.49
C PHE A 122 -1.52 9.97 3.67
N PRO A 123 -1.61 8.70 4.12
CA PRO A 123 -0.44 7.84 4.16
C PRO A 123 0.15 7.63 2.76
N SER A 124 -0.70 7.57 1.73
CA SER A 124 -0.24 7.42 0.35
C SER A 124 0.65 8.57 -0.12
N LEU A 125 0.31 9.82 0.24
CA LEU A 125 1.14 10.99 -0.03
C LEU A 125 2.50 10.90 0.66
N LEU A 126 2.52 10.43 1.91
CA LEU A 126 3.77 10.26 2.66
C LEU A 126 4.66 9.21 1.99
N PHE A 127 4.10 8.08 1.55
CA PHE A 127 4.86 7.02 0.89
C PHE A 127 5.50 7.51 -0.41
N GLY A 128 4.79 8.31 -1.22
CA GLY A 128 5.40 8.88 -2.41
C GLY A 128 6.40 9.99 -2.11
N TRP A 129 6.23 10.76 -1.02
CA TRP A 129 7.25 11.69 -0.56
C TRP A 129 8.53 10.96 -0.11
N LEU A 130 8.40 9.88 0.66
CA LEU A 130 9.53 9.04 1.09
C LEU A 130 10.27 8.43 -0.11
N TYR A 131 9.52 7.93 -1.09
CA TYR A 131 10.08 7.46 -2.36
C TYR A 131 10.86 8.58 -3.07
N GLY A 132 10.26 9.76 -3.23
CA GLY A 132 10.92 10.91 -3.85
C GLY A 132 12.17 11.38 -3.10
N LYS A 133 12.17 11.33 -1.77
CA LYS A 133 13.30 11.79 -0.94
C LYS A 133 14.46 10.80 -0.94
N THR A 134 14.17 9.51 -0.97
CA THR A 134 15.17 8.43 -0.83
C THR A 134 15.59 7.84 -2.18
N GLY A 135 14.72 7.93 -3.18
CA GLY A 135 14.83 7.20 -4.44
C GLY A 135 14.61 5.69 -4.28
N SER A 136 14.14 5.23 -3.11
CA SER A 136 14.04 3.82 -2.74
C SER A 136 12.61 3.45 -2.35
N ILE A 137 12.07 2.39 -2.95
CA ILE A 137 10.76 1.87 -2.53
C ILE A 137 10.81 1.21 -1.14
N VAL A 138 11.99 0.83 -0.66
CA VAL A 138 12.14 0.21 0.67
C VAL A 138 11.70 1.17 1.78
N ALA A 139 11.96 2.48 1.64
CA ALA A 139 11.48 3.46 2.61
C ALA A 139 9.94 3.46 2.65
N SER A 140 9.31 3.56 1.48
CA SER A 140 7.85 3.55 1.36
C SER A 140 7.24 2.27 1.88
N ALA A 141 7.81 1.10 1.53
CA ALA A 141 7.26 -0.20 1.88
C ALA A 141 7.33 -0.48 3.39
N LEU A 142 8.45 -0.15 4.04
CA LEU A 142 8.59 -0.29 5.49
C LEU A 142 7.66 0.68 6.24
N SER A 143 7.54 1.92 5.78
CA SER A 143 6.61 2.89 6.36
C SER A 143 5.15 2.46 6.18
N HIS A 144 4.79 1.99 5.00
CA HIS A 144 3.46 1.47 4.69
C HIS A 144 3.11 0.27 5.55
N PHE A 145 3.97 -0.75 5.58
CA PHE A 145 3.82 -1.90 6.46
C PHE A 145 3.62 -1.46 7.92
N SER A 146 4.45 -0.54 8.41
CA SER A 146 4.37 -0.07 9.80
C SER A 146 3.06 0.66 10.10
N MET A 147 2.54 1.45 9.16
CA MET A 147 1.25 2.11 9.28
C MET A 147 0.09 1.13 9.25
N ASN A 148 0.15 0.05 8.45
CA ASN A 148 -0.86 -0.99 8.47
C ASN A 148 -0.89 -1.70 9.83
N MET A 149 0.28 -2.06 10.38
CA MET A 149 0.36 -2.66 11.71
C MET A 149 -0.22 -1.75 12.79
N PHE A 150 0.14 -0.47 12.76
CA PHE A 150 -0.42 0.52 13.69
C PHE A 150 -1.93 0.68 13.53
N TYR A 151 -2.42 0.71 12.29
CA TYR A 151 -3.84 0.78 11.98
C TYR A 151 -4.61 -0.40 12.58
N PHE A 152 -4.15 -1.64 12.37
CA PHE A 152 -4.79 -2.82 12.95
C PHE A 152 -4.75 -2.80 14.49
N PHE A 153 -3.65 -2.37 15.10
CA PHE A 153 -3.57 -2.20 16.55
C PHE A 153 -4.62 -1.21 17.07
N ILE A 154 -4.78 -0.07 16.39
CA ILE A 154 -5.76 0.95 16.77
C ILE A 154 -7.19 0.41 16.63
N LEU A 155 -7.51 -0.30 15.55
CA LEU A 155 -8.83 -0.89 15.37
C LEU A 155 -9.16 -1.93 16.45
N GLU A 156 -8.22 -2.83 16.74
CA GLU A 156 -8.41 -3.84 17.79
C GLU A 156 -8.60 -3.22 19.18
N ARG A 157 -7.94 -2.07 19.44
CA ARG A 157 -8.04 -1.38 20.73
C ARG A 157 -9.29 -0.50 20.86
N PHE A 158 -9.78 0.05 19.74
CA PHE A 158 -10.89 0.99 19.72
C PHE A 158 -11.97 0.58 18.69
N PRO A 159 -12.81 -0.42 19.01
CA PRO A 159 -13.80 -0.94 18.06
C PRO A 159 -14.83 0.09 17.56
N SER A 160 -15.15 1.12 18.37
CA SER A 160 -16.03 2.21 17.94
C SER A 160 -15.44 3.04 16.78
N LEU A 161 -14.11 3.14 16.71
CA LEU A 161 -13.44 3.79 15.59
C LEU A 161 -13.54 2.94 14.32
N GLU A 162 -13.48 1.62 14.44
CA GLU A 162 -13.68 0.70 13.32
C GLU A 162 -15.06 0.89 12.67
N GLU A 163 -16.11 1.01 13.48
CA GLU A 163 -17.48 1.26 13.00
C GLU A 163 -17.56 2.55 12.19
N ILE A 164 -16.96 3.63 12.69
CA ILE A 164 -16.93 4.93 12.00
C ILE A 164 -16.15 4.82 10.67
N LEU A 165 -14.99 4.18 10.70
CA LEU A 165 -14.08 4.10 9.54
C LEU A 165 -14.61 3.16 8.45
N ARG A 166 -15.30 2.08 8.83
CA ARG A 166 -15.87 1.10 7.90
C ARG A 166 -17.27 1.45 7.44
N ARG A 167 -17.89 2.51 7.96
CA ARG A 167 -19.22 2.97 7.53
C ARG A 167 -19.25 3.15 6.00
N SER A 168 -20.15 2.42 5.34
CA SER A 168 -20.34 2.52 3.89
C SER A 168 -20.77 3.93 3.51
N LEU A 169 -20.24 4.41 2.39
CA LEU A 169 -20.61 5.70 1.81
C LEU A 169 -21.58 5.57 0.62
N ILE A 170 -21.88 4.32 0.22
CA ILE A 170 -22.79 3.95 -0.87
C ILE A 170 -23.69 2.81 -0.39
#